data_AF-A0A3D2IL36-F1
#
_entry.id   AF-A0A3D2IL36-F1
#
_cell.length_a   1.000
_cell.length_b   1.000
_cell.length_c   1.000
_cell.angle_alpha   90.00
_cell.angle_beta   90.00
_cell.angle_gamma   90.00
#
_symmetry.space_group_name_H-M   'P 1'
#
loop_
_entity.id
_entity.type
_entity.pdbx_description
1 polymer ?
#
loop_
_entity_poly.entity_id
_entity_poly.type
_entity_poly.pdbx_seq_one_letter_code
_entity_poly.pdbx_strand_id
1 'polypeptide(L)'
;MTELNKYSKLITQDGSQPAAQAMLHAIGLDDEDLKKPMIGIASTGYEGNPCNMHLNDLAVHVKRGAQKAELTPLIFNTIGI
;
A
#
# COMPACT_ATOMS: atom_id res chain seq x y z
N MET A 1 12.74 -3.13 20.19
CA MET A 1 11.79 -3.67 19.20
C MET A 1 12.33 -3.36 17.81
N THR A 2 12.19 -4.27 16.85
CA THR A 2 12.64 -4.04 15.47
C THR A 2 11.70 -3.04 14.79
N GLU A 3 12.25 -1.99 14.19
CA GLU A 3 11.49 -1.01 13.42
C GLU A 3 11.02 -1.65 12.10
N LEU A 4 9.71 -1.59 11.83
CA LEU A 4 9.09 -2.33 10.72
C LEU A 4 8.98 -1.52 9.41
N ASN A 5 9.09 -0.20 9.46
CA ASN A 5 8.89 0.70 8.32
C ASN A 5 10.22 1.12 7.64
N LYS A 6 11.21 0.21 7.60
CA LYS A 6 12.60 0.44 7.12
C LYS A 6 12.70 1.25 5.82
N TYR A 7 11.80 1.01 4.87
CA TYR A 7 11.79 1.66 3.56
C TYR A 7 10.86 2.87 3.52
N SER A 8 9.62 2.76 4.00
CA SER A 8 8.64 3.85 3.91
C SER A 8 9.06 5.07 4.72
N LYS A 9 9.78 4.91 5.83
CA LYS A 9 10.27 6.05 6.63
C LYS A 9 11.14 7.04 5.86
N LEU A 10 11.80 6.60 4.79
CA LEU A 10 12.63 7.46 3.93
C LEU A 10 11.81 8.54 3.23
N ILE A 11 10.50 8.32 3.04
CA ILE A 11 9.59 9.29 2.42
C ILE A 11 8.53 9.81 3.38
N THR A 12 8.26 9.11 4.49
CA THR A 12 7.23 9.50 5.46
C THR A 12 7.77 10.24 6.68
N GLN A 13 9.07 10.15 6.98
CA GLN A 13 9.69 10.74 8.18
C GLN A 13 10.91 11.60 7.89
N ASP A 14 11.39 11.63 6.64
CA ASP A 14 12.48 12.51 6.22
C ASP A 14 11.94 13.93 5.96
N GLY A 15 12.35 14.90 6.78
CA GLY A 15 11.95 16.30 6.65
C GLY A 15 12.42 16.97 5.35
N SER A 16 13.36 16.37 4.61
CA SER A 16 13.77 16.83 3.29
C SER A 16 12.83 16.41 2.16
N GLN A 17 11.81 15.59 2.45
CA GLN A 17 10.87 15.02 1.47
C GLN A 17 9.41 15.51 1.64
N PRO A 18 9.14 16.82 1.80
CA PRO A 18 7.78 17.31 2.07
C PRO A 18 6.80 17.08 0.92
N ALA A 19 7.28 17.05 -0.32
CA ALA A 19 6.45 16.76 -1.49
C ALA A 19 5.92 15.31 -1.50
N ALA A 20 6.74 14.36 -1.05
CA ALA A 20 6.31 12.96 -0.94
C ALA A 20 5.21 12.81 0.12
N GLN A 21 5.38 13.45 1.29
CA GLN A 21 4.40 13.47 2.36
C GLN A 21 3.08 14.11 1.91
N ALA A 22 3.14 15.22 1.17
CA ALA A 22 1.94 15.86 0.62
C ALA A 22 1.14 14.95 -0.32
N MET A 23 1.81 14.18 -1.18
CA MET A 23 1.14 13.20 -2.05
C MET A 23 0.49 12.06 -1.25
N LEU A 24 1.14 11.61 -0.17
CA LEU A 24 0.59 10.58 0.73
C LEU A 24 -0.64 11.08 1.50
N HIS A 25 -0.64 12.34 1.94
CA HIS A 25 -1.84 12.96 2.50
C HIS A 25 -2.96 13.12 1.47
N ALA A 26 -2.62 13.47 0.22
CA ALA A 26 -3.61 13.63 -0.85
C ALA A 26 -4.37 12.33 -1.19
N ILE A 27 -3.76 11.16 -0.94
CA ILE A 27 -4.44 9.85 -1.08
C ILE A 27 -5.17 9.40 0.20
N GLY A 28 -5.21 10.26 1.23
CA GLY A 28 -6.01 10.07 2.43
C GLY A 28 -5.27 9.48 3.64
N LEU A 29 -3.93 9.45 3.65
CA LEU A 29 -3.16 9.01 4.82
C LEU A 29 -3.00 10.15 5.84
N ASP A 30 -3.13 9.85 7.12
CA ASP A 30 -2.86 10.78 8.21
C ASP A 30 -1.44 10.59 8.81
N ASP A 31 -1.08 11.45 9.77
CA ASP A 31 0.22 11.41 10.43
C ASP A 31 0.51 10.08 11.16
N GLU A 32 -0.52 9.37 11.60
CA GLU A 32 -0.37 8.05 12.23
C GLU A 32 -0.13 6.96 11.18
N ASP A 33 -0.80 7.03 10.03
CA ASP A 33 -0.58 6.14 8.90
C ASP A 33 0.84 6.26 8.31
N LEU A 34 1.40 7.47 8.33
CA LEU A 34 2.78 7.74 7.88
C LEU A 34 3.84 7.09 8.78
N LYS A 35 3.50 6.76 10.03
CA LYS A 35 4.37 6.05 10.97
C LYS A 35 4.32 4.53 10.79
N LYS A 36 3.25 4.00 10.21
CA LYS A 36 3.05 2.56 10.01
C LYS A 36 3.88 2.03 8.83
N PRO A 37 4.20 0.72 8.80
CA PRO A 37 4.79 0.10 7.61
C PRO A 37 3.83 0.17 6.42
N MET A 38 4.32 0.61 5.27
CA MET A 38 3.54 0.63 4.03
C MET A 38 3.63 -0.70 3.30
N ILE A 39 2.50 -1.23 2.86
CA ILE A 39 2.39 -2.54 2.18
C ILE A 39 1.87 -2.34 0.76
N GLY A 40 2.73 -2.58 -0.23
CA GLY A 40 2.30 -2.64 -1.63
C GLY A 40 1.59 -3.96 -1.93
N ILE A 41 0.34 -3.91 -2.36
CA ILE A 41 -0.46 -5.08 -2.75
C ILE A 41 -0.54 -5.11 -4.28
N ALA A 42 0.27 -5.96 -4.91
CA ALA A 42 0.33 -6.09 -6.36
C ALA A 42 -0.75 -7.06 -6.86
N SER A 43 -1.78 -6.55 -7.52
CA SER A 43 -2.79 -7.37 -8.21
C SER A 43 -2.42 -7.60 -9.68
N THR A 44 -2.60 -8.82 -10.17
CA THR A 44 -2.52 -9.17 -11.61
C THR A 44 -3.89 -9.43 -12.21
N GLY A 45 -4.95 -8.85 -11.63
CA GLY A 45 -6.32 -9.09 -12.08
C GLY A 45 -6.70 -8.30 -13.34
N TYR A 46 -7.20 -9.02 -14.35
CA TYR A 46 -7.75 -8.48 -15.59
C TYR A 46 -8.80 -9.45 -16.17
N GLU A 47 -9.72 -8.93 -16.97
CA GLU A 47 -10.93 -9.64 -17.40
C GLU A 47 -10.67 -10.72 -18.48
N GLY A 48 -9.52 -10.67 -19.15
CA GLY A 48 -9.20 -11.51 -20.30
C GLY A 48 -8.74 -12.94 -19.97
N ASN A 49 -8.55 -13.28 -18.69
CA ASN A 49 -8.10 -14.61 -18.28
C ASN A 49 -8.82 -15.09 -17.01
N PRO A 50 -9.49 -16.26 -17.04
CA PRO A 50 -10.21 -16.80 -15.89
C PRO A 50 -9.30 -17.06 -14.68
N CYS A 51 -8.00 -17.29 -14.88
CA CYS A 51 -7.02 -17.47 -13.81
C CYS A 51 -6.80 -16.20 -12.96
N ASN A 52 -7.08 -15.02 -13.53
CA ASN A 52 -6.69 -13.74 -12.93
C ASN A 52 -7.86 -12.79 -12.69
N MET A 53 -8.99 -12.98 -13.38
CA MET A 53 -10.13 -12.05 -13.33
C MET A 53 -10.64 -11.72 -11.92
N HIS A 54 -10.46 -12.61 -10.96
CA HIS A 54 -10.91 -12.44 -9.57
C HIS A 54 -9.87 -11.81 -8.62
N LEU A 55 -8.65 -11.51 -9.08
CA LEU A 55 -7.56 -11.11 -8.19
C LEU A 55 -7.69 -9.67 -7.66
N ASN A 56 -8.42 -8.80 -8.36
CA ASN A 56 -8.70 -7.44 -7.86
C ASN A 56 -9.59 -7.47 -6.61
N ASP A 57 -10.59 -8.34 -6.57
CA ASP A 57 -11.42 -8.52 -5.39
C ASP A 57 -10.62 -9.12 -4.22
N LEU A 58 -9.75 -10.09 -4.52
CA LEU A 58 -8.86 -10.68 -3.52
C LEU A 58 -7.90 -9.62 -2.93
N ALA A 59 -7.37 -8.70 -3.75
CA ALA A 59 -6.52 -7.61 -3.28
C ALA A 59 -7.24 -6.70 -2.26
N VAL A 60 -8.54 -6.47 -2.43
CA VAL A 60 -9.36 -5.73 -1.45
C VAL A 60 -9.48 -6.49 -0.12
N HIS A 61 -9.60 -7.82 -0.15
CA HIS A 61 -9.56 -8.63 1.07
C HIS A 61 -8.21 -8.56 1.78
N VAL A 62 -7.11 -8.63 1.04
CA VAL A 62 -5.75 -8.46 1.59
C VAL A 62 -5.59 -7.07 2.22
N LYS A 63 -6.06 -6.02 1.55
CA LYS A 63 -6.06 -4.64 2.07
C LYS A 63 -6.75 -4.55 3.43
N ARG A 64 -7.95 -5.14 3.57
CA ARG A 64 -8.68 -5.17 4.86
C ARG A 64 -7.91 -5.91 5.94
N GLY A 65 -7.23 -7.01 5.60
CA GLY A 65 -6.38 -7.76 6.53
C GLY A 65 -5.20 -6.93 7.03
N ALA A 66 -4.50 -6.25 6.12
CA ALA A 66 -3.38 -5.37 6.47
C ALA A 66 -3.82 -4.18 7.34
N GLN A 67 -4.98 -3.57 7.06
CA GLN A 67 -5.54 -2.50 7.90
C GLN A 67 -5.83 -3.00 9.34
N LYS A 68 -6.38 -4.21 9.48
CA LYS A 68 -6.63 -4.82 10.80
C LYS A 68 -5.35 -5.12 11.59
N ALA A 69 -4.23 -5.30 10.89
CA ALA A 69 -2.91 -5.49 11.47
C ALA A 69 -2.16 -4.15 11.72
N GLU A 70 -2.87 -3.02 11.65
CA GLU A 70 -2.30 -1.68 11.87
C GLU A 70 -1.17 -1.32 10.89
N LEU A 71 -1.31 -1.75 9.63
CA LEU A 71 -0.41 -1.42 8.52
C LEU A 71 -1.07 -0.44 7.55
N THR A 72 -0.28 0.14 6.64
CA THR A 72 -0.75 1.07 5.58
C THR A 72 -0.72 0.41 4.20
N PRO A 73 -1.79 -0.30 3.77
CA PRO A 73 -1.83 -0.99 2.49
C PRO A 73 -2.24 -0.10 1.31
N LEU A 74 -1.48 -0.20 0.21
CA LEU A 74 -1.75 0.45 -1.07
C LEU A 74 -1.81 -0.61 -2.19
N ILE A 75 -2.96 -0.71 -2.86
CA ILE A 75 -3.14 -1.63 -4.00
C ILE A 75 -2.59 -0.96 -5.25
N PHE A 76 -1.85 -1.72 -6.05
CA PHE A 76 -1.47 -1.36 -7.41
C PHE A 76 -1.57 -2.60 -8.32
N ASN A 77 -1.49 -2.40 -9.63
CA ASN A 77 -1.69 -3.47 -10.61
C ASN A 77 -0.47 -3.67 -11.51
N THR A 78 -0.32 -4.91 -12.01
CA THR A 78 0.61 -5.25 -13.10
C THR A 78 -0.07 -6.21 -14.09
N ILE A 79 0.58 -6.45 -15.23
CA ILE A 79 0.04 -7.25 -16.34
C ILE A 79 -0.02 -8.75 -16.03
N GLY A 80 -0.86 -9.47 -16.78
CA GLY A 80 -0.92 -10.93 -16.87
C GLY A 80 -1.06 -11.38 -18.33
N ILE A 81 -0.88 -12.69 -18.60
CA ILE A 81 -0.98 -13.30 -19.94
C ILE A 81 -2.18 -14.22 -20.00
#